data_AF-A0A518I3H3-F1
#
_entry.id   AF-A0A518I3H3-F1
#
_cell.length_a   1.000
_cell.length_b   1.000
_cell.length_c   1.000
_cell.angle_alpha   90.00
_cell.angle_beta   90.00
_cell.angle_gamma   90.00
#
_symmetry.space_group_name_H-M   'P 1'
#
loop_
_entity.id
_entity.type
_entity.pdbx_description
1 polymer ?
#
loop_
_entity_poly.entity_id
_entity_poly.type
_entity_poly.pdbx_seq_one_letter_code
_entity_poly.pdbx_strand_id
1 'polypeptide(L)'
;MSFVTIAYLSIAYVIFRIAVFHADRSNLTSAARHKSIRNPRITWAPFAPGWLFERGERHYRVEYTSEDGTEIVRYCKVGFLTGIFWRS
;
A
#
# COMPACT_ATOMS: atom_id res chain seq x y z
N MET A 1 -1.33 22.75 -24.94
CA MET A 1 -1.90 21.47 -24.45
C MET A 1 -3.39 21.69 -24.26
N SER A 2 -4.25 21.00 -25.02
CA SER A 2 -5.70 21.22 -24.98
C SER A 2 -6.32 20.59 -23.72
N PHE A 3 -7.44 21.15 -23.24
CA PHE A 3 -8.17 20.63 -22.07
C PHE A 3 -8.48 19.12 -22.18
N VAL A 4 -8.83 18.66 -23.39
CA VAL A 4 -9.07 17.25 -23.72
C VAL A 4 -7.84 16.37 -23.45
N THR A 5 -6.65 16.86 -23.79
CA THR A 5 -5.39 16.13 -23.54
C THR A 5 -5.12 15.99 -22.05
N ILE A 6 -5.36 17.06 -21.28
CA ILE A 6 -5.19 17.05 -19.82
C ILE A 6 -6.18 16.08 -19.16
N ALA A 7 -7.44 16.10 -19.61
CA ALA A 7 -8.46 15.16 -19.11
C ALA A 7 -8.07 13.70 -19.37
N TYR A 8 -7.62 13.39 -20.59
CA TYR A 8 -7.20 12.02 -20.94
C TYR A 8 -6.01 11.54 -20.12
N LEU A 9 -4.99 12.39 -19.95
CA LEU A 9 -3.82 12.07 -19.12
C LEU A 9 -4.21 11.87 -17.65
N SER A 10 -5.14 12.68 -17.14
CA SER A 10 -5.63 12.56 -15.76
C SER A 10 -6.36 11.23 -15.54
N ILE A 11 -7.23 10.84 -16.47
CA ILE A 11 -7.94 9.55 -16.41
C ILE A 11 -6.95 8.40 -16.48
N ALA A 12 -6.02 8.43 -17.44
CA ALA A 12 -4.98 7.40 -17.57
C ALA A 12 -4.14 7.27 -16.29
N TYR A 13 -3.78 8.39 -15.66
CA TYR A 13 -3.07 8.41 -14.39
C TYR A 13 -3.87 7.77 -13.26
N VAL A 14 -5.17 8.07 -13.15
CA VAL A 14 -6.05 7.46 -12.13
C VAL A 14 -6.17 5.96 -12.34
N ILE A 15 -6.39 5.50 -13.57
CA ILE A 15 -6.45 4.07 -13.90
C ILE A 15 -5.14 3.37 -13.52
N PHE A 16 -4.01 3.97 -13.89
CA PHE A 16 -2.69 3.44 -13.54
C PHE A 16 -2.50 3.35 -12.02
N ARG A 17 -2.91 4.38 -11.26
CA ARG A 17 -2.83 4.39 -9.79
C ARG A 17 -3.68 3.28 -9.16
N ILE A 18 -4.88 3.03 -9.69
CA ILE A 18 -5.75 1.95 -9.21
C ILE A 18 -5.11 0.59 -9.50
N ALA A 19 -4.57 0.38 -10.70
CA ALA A 19 -3.90 -0.86 -11.06
C ALA A 19 -2.70 -1.15 -10.15
N VAL A 20 -1.87 -0.14 -9.88
CA VAL A 20 -0.74 -0.24 -8.93
C VAL A 20 -1.23 -0.56 -7.52
N PHE A 21 -2.29 0.09 -7.05
CA PHE A 21 -2.87 -0.17 -5.73
C PHE A 21 -3.36 -1.62 -5.61
N HIS A 22 -4.00 -2.17 -6.64
CA HIS A 22 -4.44 -3.56 -6.66
C HIS A 22 -3.27 -4.55 -6.65
N ALA A 23 -2.22 -4.28 -7.42
CA ALA A 23 -1.01 -5.10 -7.41
C ALA A 23 -0.33 -5.09 -6.04
N ASP A 24 -0.17 -3.91 -5.43
CA ASP A 24 0.38 -3.78 -4.09
C ASP A 24 -0.47 -4.51 -3.05
N ARG A 25 -1.80 -4.41 -3.13
CA ARG A 25 -2.74 -5.08 -2.23
C ARG A 25 -2.60 -6.60 -2.31
N SER A 26 -2.45 -7.15 -3.52
CA SER A 26 -2.18 -8.58 -3.72
C SER A 26 -0.87 -9.00 -3.04
N ASN A 27 0.22 -8.27 -3.31
CA ASN A 27 1.53 -8.57 -2.72
C ASN A 27 1.51 -8.47 -1.19
N LEU A 28 0.86 -7.44 -0.63
CA LEU A 28 0.69 -7.25 0.81
C LEU A 28 -0.15 -8.37 1.45
N THR A 29 -1.21 -8.80 0.78
CA THR A 29 -2.04 -9.91 1.26
C THR A 29 -1.26 -11.21 1.28
N SER A 30 -0.47 -11.49 0.24
CA SER A 30 0.41 -12.66 0.19
C SER A 30 1.48 -12.59 1.29
N ALA A 31 2.15 -11.45 1.47
CA ALA A 31 3.14 -11.26 2.53
C ALA A 31 2.54 -11.34 3.95
N ALA A 32 1.31 -10.88 4.13
CA ALA A 32 0.56 -11.01 5.38
C ALA A 32 0.23 -12.49 5.68
N ARG A 33 -0.20 -13.25 4.66
CA ARG A 33 -0.44 -14.70 4.80
C ARG A 33 0.82 -15.46 5.21
N HIS A 34 1.98 -15.11 4.67
CA HIS A 34 3.27 -15.68 5.10
C HIS A 34 3.60 -15.40 6.58
N LYS A 35 3.00 -14.37 7.18
CA LYS A 35 3.11 -14.04 8.61
C LYS A 35 1.94 -14.56 9.45
N SER A 36 1.15 -15.49 8.91
CA SER A 36 -0.08 -16.03 9.54
C SER A 36 -1.16 -14.97 9.85
N ILE A 37 -1.09 -13.79 9.23
CA ILE A 37 -2.08 -12.73 9.41
C ILE A 37 -3.30 -13.05 8.54
N ARG A 38 -4.47 -13.19 9.18
CA ARG A 38 -5.74 -13.42 8.49
C ARG A 38 -6.52 -12.10 8.36
N ASN A 39 -7.16 -11.91 7.20
CA ASN A 39 -7.99 -10.75 6.87
C ASN A 39 -7.36 -9.38 7.19
N PRO A 40 -6.15 -9.08 6.67
CA PRO A 40 -5.55 -7.77 6.87
C PRO A 40 -6.39 -6.68 6.19
N ARG A 41 -6.74 -5.64 6.95
CA ARG A 41 -7.29 -4.40 6.41
C ARG A 41 -6.12 -3.51 5.99
N ILE A 42 -6.00 -3.30 4.68
CA ILE A 42 -4.91 -2.55 4.06
C ILE A 42 -5.43 -1.17 3.66
N THR A 43 -4.86 -0.13 4.25
CA THR A 43 -5.21 1.26 3.98
C THR A 43 -3.99 2.00 3.47
N TRP A 44 -4.15 2.83 2.45
CA TRP A 44 -3.05 3.67 1.96
C TRP A 44 -2.72 4.77 2.98
N ALA A 45 -1.46 4.87 3.38
CA ALA A 45 -0.99 5.76 4.44
C ALA A 45 0.24 6.56 3.98
N PRO A 46 0.05 7.59 3.12
CA PRO A 46 1.17 8.31 2.49
C PRO A 46 2.11 9.02 3.47
N PHE A 47 1.64 9.31 4.69
CA PHE A 47 2.40 10.01 5.73
C PHE A 47 2.66 9.13 6.95
N ALA A 48 2.88 7.83 6.75
CA ALA A 48 3.22 6.93 7.85
C ALA A 48 4.49 7.43 8.60
N PRO A 49 4.51 7.34 9.95
CA PRO A 49 5.62 7.84 10.75
C PRO A 49 6.95 7.18 10.36
N GLY A 50 7.98 8.01 10.15
CA GLY A 50 9.34 7.57 9.83
C GLY A 50 9.70 7.46 8.34
N TRP A 51 8.88 8.01 7.43
CA TRP A 51 9.10 7.91 5.97
C TRP A 51 8.93 9.23 5.19
N LEU A 52 8.95 10.38 5.88
CA LEU A 52 8.65 11.70 5.31
C LEU A 52 9.65 12.21 4.23
N PHE A 53 10.63 11.40 3.84
CA PHE A 53 11.69 11.76 2.88
C PHE A 53 12.11 10.62 1.92
N GLU A 54 11.45 9.46 1.94
CA GLU A 54 11.83 8.36 1.05
C GLU A 54 11.13 8.49 -0.33
N ARG A 55 11.93 8.64 -1.39
CA ARG A 55 11.42 8.90 -2.75
C ARG A 55 10.98 7.60 -3.42
N GLY A 56 9.75 7.61 -3.95
CA GLY A 56 9.26 6.58 -4.87
C GLY A 56 8.57 5.38 -4.22
N GLU A 57 8.32 5.43 -2.92
CA GLU A 57 7.81 4.29 -2.16
C GLU A 57 6.37 4.48 -1.71
N ARG A 58 5.63 3.38 -1.60
CA ARG A 58 4.20 3.39 -1.27
C ARG A 58 4.01 2.81 0.12
N HIS A 59 3.43 3.63 0.99
CA HIS A 59 3.23 3.30 2.40
C HIS A 59 1.78 2.87 2.64
N TYR A 60 1.62 1.79 3.39
CA TYR A 60 0.34 1.20 3.73
C TYR A 60 0.26 0.92 5.22
N ARG A 61 -0.89 1.19 5.81
CA ARG A 61 -1.26 0.76 7.16
C ARG A 61 -1.98 -0.58 7.03
N VAL A 62 -1.50 -1.58 7.74
CA VAL A 62 -2.08 -2.92 7.79
C VAL A 62 -2.61 -3.14 9.20
N GLU A 63 -3.93 -3.24 9.31
CA GLU A 63 -4.65 -3.53 10.54
C GLU A 63 -5.10 -4.99 10.49
N TYR A 64 -4.88 -5.74 11.58
CA TYR A 64 -5.35 -7.12 11.69
C TYR A 64 -5.63 -7.49 13.14
N THR A 65 -6.55 -8.42 13.34
CA THR A 65 -6.83 -8.99 14.66
C THR A 65 -5.90 -10.17 14.89
N SER A 66 -5.15 -10.15 16.00
CA SER A 66 -4.38 -11.29 16.48
C SER A 66 -5.30 -12.45 16.89
N GLU A 67 -4.75 -13.65 17.05
CA GLU A 67 -5.49 -14.81 17.58
C GLU A 67 -6.07 -14.53 18.98
N ASP A 68 -5.40 -13.69 19.77
CA ASP A 68 -5.87 -13.25 21.10
C ASP A 68 -6.94 -12.14 21.06
N GLY A 69 -7.49 -11.82 19.88
CA GLY A 69 -8.51 -10.77 19.71
C GLY A 69 -7.97 -9.34 19.77
N THR A 70 -6.65 -9.16 19.92
CA THR A 70 -6.02 -7.83 19.97
C THR A 70 -5.90 -7.24 18.56
N GLU A 71 -6.36 -6.01 18.36
CA GLU A 71 -6.11 -5.27 17.12
C GLU A 71 -4.65 -4.81 17.04
N ILE A 72 -3.95 -5.25 16.00
CA ILE A 72 -2.57 -4.88 15.74
C ILE A 72 -2.53 -3.99 14.50
N VAL A 73 -1.83 -2.87 14.63
CA VAL A 73 -1.54 -1.95 13.53
C VAL A 73 -0.07 -2.09 13.18
N ARG A 74 0.24 -2.33 11.90
CA ARG A 74 1.61 -2.29 11.38
C ARG A 74 1.69 -1.41 10.15
N TYR A 75 2.84 -0.77 9.96
CA TYR A 75 3.11 0.03 8.77
C TYR A 75 3.99 -0.76 7.81
N CYS A 76 3.62 -0.74 6.54
CA CYS A 76 4.31 -1.44 5.47
C CYS A 76 4.78 -0.46 4.42
N LYS A 77 5.97 -0.72 3.90
CA LYS A 77 6.53 -0.06 2.73
C LYS A 77 6.56 -1.05 1.59
N VAL A 78 6.04 -0.64 0.44
CA VAL A 78 6.04 -1.42 -0.80
C VAL A 78 6.89 -0.69 -1.83
N GLY A 79 8.02 -1.30 -2.17
CA GLY A 79 8.87 -0.87 -3.28
C GLY A 79 8.54 -1.64 -4.55
N PHE A 80 8.63 -0.99 -5.71
CA PHE A 80 8.43 -1.65 -7.01
C PHE A 80 9.43 -2.78 -7.27
N LEU A 81 10.66 -2.65 -6.76
CA LEU A 81 11.78 -3.58 -7.00
C LEU A 81 12.33 -4.20 -5.70
N THR A 82 12.21 -3.50 -4.58
CA THR A 82 12.85 -3.88 -3.32
C THR A 82 11.97 -4.78 -2.45
N GLY A 83 10.70 -4.97 -2.79
CA GLY A 83 9.77 -5.83 -2.07
C GLY A 83 9.00 -5.11 -0.96
N ILE A 84 8.54 -5.88 0.04
CA ILE A 84 7.69 -5.40 1.14
C ILE A 84 8.51 -5.36 2.43
N PHE A 85 8.59 -4.18 3.03
CA PHE A 85 9.25 -3.97 4.33
C PHE A 85 8.19 -3.69 5.39
N TRP A 86 8.23 -4.47 6.47
CA TRP A 86 7.32 -4.34 7.60
C TRP A 86 8.00 -3.53 8.70
N ARG A 87 7.34 -2.49 9.20
CA ARG A 87 7.75 -1.75 10.40
C ARG A 87 6.74 -2.03 11.51
N SER A 88 7.26 -2.43 12.68
CA SER A 88 6.52 -2.57 13.94
C SER A 88 6.26 -1.21 14.55
#